data_AF-A0A2C9WVY1-F1
#
_entry.id   AF-A0A2C9WVY1-F1
#
_cell.length_a   1.000
_cell.length_b   1.000
_cell.length_c   1.000
_cell.angle_alpha   90.00
_cell.angle_beta   90.00
_cell.angle_gamma   90.00
#
_symmetry.space_group_name_H-M   'P 1'
#
loop_
_entity.id
_entity.type
_entity.pdbx_description
1 polymer ?
#
loop_
_entity_poly.entity_id
_entity_poly.type
_entity_poly.pdbx_seq_one_letter_code
_entity_poly.pdbx_strand_id
1 'polypeptide(L)'
;AEAPKAVPRETPVPVVLTRYAAQMLYAPLRTVEPVDGVGQVRVKRQLDLTTLLPSLPITATALGAWRLDDYYVTAVKLQNANAQHLALDPRDLMGNFVAATFQHPYLGARGDASDTTTVYLVTRGRGLADALLPSSISQIDPKGGRRGADR
;
A
#
# COMPACT_ATOMS: atom_id res chain seq x y z
N ALA A 1 27.41 20.35 17.26
CA ALA A 1 26.24 20.03 18.10
C ALA A 1 25.86 18.59 17.83
N GLU A 2 25.94 17.73 18.85
CA GLU A 2 25.55 16.32 18.74
C GLU A 2 24.02 16.27 18.65
N ALA A 3 23.49 15.70 17.56
CA ALA A 3 22.05 15.50 17.42
C ALA A 3 21.59 14.56 18.56
N PRO A 4 20.45 14.84 19.22
CA PRO A 4 19.98 13.98 20.30
C PRO A 4 19.82 12.55 19.78
N LYS A 5 20.49 11.59 20.43
CA LYS A 5 20.32 10.16 20.14
C LYS A 5 18.87 9.79 20.39
N ALA A 6 18.16 9.39 19.34
CA ALA A 6 16.80 8.90 19.43
C ALA A 6 16.75 7.73 20.43
N VAL A 7 15.92 7.84 21.46
CA VAL A 7 15.67 6.74 22.40
C VAL A 7 15.12 5.56 21.58
N PRO A 8 15.69 4.36 21.67
CA PRO A 8 15.18 3.20 20.93
C PRO A 8 13.72 2.97 21.32
N ARG A 9 12.81 2.99 20.32
CA ARG A 9 11.41 2.63 20.54
C ARG A 9 11.32 1.14 20.81
N GLU A 10 10.60 0.74 21.86
CA GLU A 10 10.34 -0.69 22.16
C GLU A 10 9.50 -1.37 21.06
N THR A 11 8.56 -0.63 20.45
CA THR A 11 7.73 -1.14 19.36
C THR A 11 8.33 -0.78 18.00
N PRO A 12 8.44 -1.72 17.04
CA PRO A 12 8.93 -1.43 15.70
C PRO A 12 8.11 -0.35 14.98
N VAL A 13 8.79 0.57 14.30
CA VAL A 13 8.16 1.69 13.57
C VAL A 13 7.04 1.26 12.61
N PRO A 14 7.17 0.17 11.81
CA PRO A 14 6.07 -0.32 10.97
C PRO A 14 4.78 -0.61 11.74
N VAL A 15 4.88 -1.16 12.96
CA VAL A 15 3.71 -1.48 13.79
C VAL A 15 3.04 -0.20 14.29
N VAL A 16 3.85 0.77 14.75
CA VAL A 16 3.36 2.08 15.21
C VAL A 16 2.65 2.82 14.07
N LEU A 17 3.26 2.87 12.88
CA LEU A 17 2.69 3.53 11.71
C LEU A 17 1.38 2.89 11.24
N THR A 18 1.33 1.56 11.17
CA THR A 18 0.10 0.84 10.81
C THR A 18 -1.03 1.13 11.80
N ARG A 19 -0.75 1.08 13.12
CA ARG A 19 -1.74 1.41 14.15
C ARG A 19 -2.24 2.85 14.01
N TYR A 20 -1.31 3.79 13.85
CA TYR A 20 -1.65 5.21 13.68
C TYR A 20 -2.52 5.43 12.44
N ALA A 21 -2.15 4.85 11.28
CA ALA A 21 -2.91 4.95 10.05
C ALA A 21 -4.33 4.36 10.19
N ALA A 22 -4.47 3.22 10.86
CA ALA A 22 -5.78 2.62 11.12
C ALA A 22 -6.66 3.50 12.03
N GLN A 23 -6.08 4.05 13.10
CA GLN A 23 -6.79 4.98 13.98
C GLN A 23 -7.22 6.26 13.24
N MET A 24 -6.36 6.82 12.38
CA MET A 24 -6.69 8.01 11.59
C MET A 24 -7.86 7.78 10.61
N LEU A 25 -8.08 6.55 10.16
CA LEU A 25 -9.18 6.22 9.23
C LEU A 25 -10.47 5.80 9.93
N TYR A 26 -10.36 5.05 11.03
CA TYR A 26 -11.51 4.35 11.62
C TYR A 26 -11.82 4.74 13.06
N ALA A 27 -10.92 5.44 13.76
CA ALA A 27 -11.17 5.91 15.12
C ALA A 27 -11.62 7.39 15.13
N PRO A 28 -12.42 7.80 16.11
CA PRO A 28 -12.64 9.22 16.36
C PRO A 28 -11.31 9.95 16.56
N LEU A 29 -11.13 11.11 15.92
CA LEU A 29 -9.86 11.86 15.98
C LEU A 29 -9.40 12.18 17.41
N ARG A 30 -10.34 12.37 18.35
CA ARG A 30 -10.07 12.61 19.77
C ARG A 30 -9.45 11.42 20.52
N THR A 31 -9.50 10.22 19.95
CA THR A 31 -8.95 8.98 20.55
C THR A 31 -7.72 8.48 19.80
N VAL A 32 -7.26 9.20 18.77
CA VAL A 32 -6.00 8.88 18.10
C VAL A 32 -4.88 9.16 19.10
N GLU A 33 -4.06 8.15 19.36
CA GLU A 33 -2.88 8.30 20.20
C GLU A 33 -1.87 9.19 19.46
N PRO A 34 -1.46 10.34 20.02
CA PRO A 34 -0.43 11.15 19.40
C PRO A 34 0.88 10.37 19.39
N VAL A 35 1.53 10.31 18.22
CA VAL A 35 2.84 9.68 18.08
C VAL A 35 3.84 10.74 17.64
N ASP A 36 4.79 11.05 18.52
CA ASP A 36 5.83 12.03 18.26
C ASP A 36 6.64 11.67 17.01
N GLY A 37 6.74 12.63 16.09
CA GLY A 37 7.46 12.50 14.83
C GLY A 37 6.65 11.96 13.66
N VAL A 38 5.38 11.57 13.85
CA VAL A 38 4.52 11.19 12.73
C VAL A 38 4.09 12.43 11.95
N GLY A 39 4.39 12.45 10.65
CA GLY A 39 3.97 13.51 9.73
C GLY A 39 3.07 12.97 8.61
N GLN A 40 2.07 13.75 8.20
CA GLN A 40 1.26 13.42 7.03
C GLN A 40 2.07 13.63 5.74
N VAL A 41 1.93 12.71 4.79
CA VAL A 41 2.58 12.75 3.49
C VAL A 41 1.52 13.01 2.43
N ARG A 42 1.81 13.91 1.49
CA ARG A 42 0.91 14.18 0.37
C ARG A 42 0.90 13.00 -0.59
N VAL A 43 -0.26 12.39 -0.77
CA VAL A 43 -0.48 11.36 -1.80
C VAL A 43 -1.12 11.98 -3.03
N LYS A 44 -0.65 11.60 -4.22
CA LYS A 44 -1.29 12.01 -5.49
C LYS A 44 -2.62 11.25 -5.61
N ARG A 45 -3.72 11.96 -5.89
CA ARG A 45 -5.05 11.34 -6.08
C ARG A 45 -5.05 10.34 -7.24
N GLN A 46 -4.31 10.61 -8.31
CA GLN A 46 -4.14 9.74 -9.48
C GLN A 46 -2.87 8.89 -9.39
N LEU A 47 -2.53 8.40 -8.19
CA LEU A 47 -1.45 7.41 -8.08
C LEU A 47 -1.87 6.14 -8.83
N ASP A 48 -1.09 5.73 -9.83
CA ASP A 48 -1.31 4.47 -10.53
C ASP A 48 -1.02 3.30 -9.57
N LEU A 49 -2.06 2.54 -9.27
CA LEU A 49 -2.03 1.37 -8.39
C LEU A 49 -2.45 0.09 -9.13
N THR A 50 -2.50 0.13 -10.47
CA THR A 50 -2.92 -1.00 -11.30
C THR A 50 -2.01 -2.22 -11.13
N THR A 51 -0.73 -2.00 -10.82
CA THR A 51 0.25 -3.05 -10.60
C THR A 51 0.25 -3.59 -9.16
N LEU A 52 -0.56 -3.08 -8.24
CA LEU A 52 -0.49 -3.47 -6.82
C LEU A 52 -0.95 -4.93 -6.58
N LEU A 53 -2.04 -5.35 -7.22
CA LEU A 53 -2.61 -6.71 -7.15
C LEU A 53 -3.12 -7.11 -8.55
N PRO A 54 -2.22 -7.31 -9.53
CA PRO A 54 -2.62 -7.39 -10.95
C PRO A 54 -3.34 -8.69 -11.31
N SER A 55 -3.27 -9.71 -10.45
CA SER A 55 -3.99 -10.97 -10.61
C SER A 55 -5.45 -10.90 -10.12
N LEU A 56 -5.84 -9.84 -9.40
CA LEU A 56 -7.16 -9.71 -8.79
C LEU A 56 -7.99 -8.62 -9.48
N PRO A 57 -9.29 -8.85 -9.73
CA PRO A 57 -10.18 -7.86 -10.33
C PRO A 57 -10.63 -6.84 -9.28
N ILE A 58 -9.71 -5.97 -8.86
CA ILE A 58 -9.96 -4.95 -7.84
C ILE A 58 -9.66 -3.54 -8.34
N THR A 59 -10.30 -2.55 -7.71
CA THR A 59 -9.91 -1.13 -7.83
C THR A 59 -9.15 -0.73 -6.58
N ALA A 60 -7.95 -0.17 -6.76
CA ALA A 60 -7.12 0.35 -5.68
C ALA A 60 -7.13 1.89 -5.66
N THR A 61 -7.25 2.51 -4.48
CA THR A 61 -7.22 3.98 -4.33
C THR A 61 -6.52 4.36 -3.04
N ALA A 62 -5.51 5.23 -3.11
CA ALA A 62 -4.85 5.71 -1.91
C ALA A 62 -5.76 6.65 -1.10
N LEU A 63 -5.88 6.38 0.20
CA LEU A 63 -6.70 7.16 1.15
C LEU A 63 -5.87 8.21 1.90
N GLY A 64 -4.62 7.87 2.22
CA GLY A 64 -3.72 8.74 2.97
C GLY A 64 -2.36 8.09 3.17
N ALA A 65 -1.38 8.90 3.54
CA ALA A 65 -0.05 8.41 3.90
C ALA A 65 0.54 9.21 5.04
N TRP A 66 1.37 8.54 5.82
CA TRP A 66 2.10 9.09 6.97
C TRP A 66 3.53 8.57 6.98
N ARG A 67 4.40 9.30 7.67
CA ARG A 67 5.82 9.00 7.79
C ARG A 67 6.23 9.08 9.25
N LEU A 68 7.12 8.17 9.66
CA LEU A 68 7.85 8.24 10.92
C LEU A 68 9.27 7.76 10.65
N ASP A 69 10.26 8.56 11.03
CA ASP A 69 11.68 8.33 10.73
C ASP A 69 11.90 8.12 9.21
N ASP A 70 12.49 7.00 8.81
CA ASP A 70 12.69 6.60 7.40
C ASP A 70 11.58 5.68 6.86
N TYR A 71 10.50 5.45 7.62
CA TYR A 71 9.37 4.62 7.20
C TYR A 71 8.19 5.47 6.73
N TYR A 72 7.48 4.94 5.75
CA TYR A 72 6.25 5.50 5.21
C TYR A 72 5.17 4.43 5.31
N VAL A 73 3.95 4.82 5.65
CA VAL A 73 2.76 3.96 5.52
C VAL A 73 1.79 4.64 4.59
N THR A 74 1.27 3.90 3.61
CA THR A 74 0.17 4.36 2.75
C THR A 74 -1.03 3.45 2.98
N ALA A 75 -2.17 4.04 3.32
CA ALA A 75 -3.43 3.32 3.38
C ALA A 75 -4.08 3.33 1.99
N VAL A 76 -4.38 2.14 1.47
CA VAL A 76 -4.97 1.95 0.15
C VAL A 76 -6.30 1.22 0.31
N LYS A 77 -7.38 1.84 -0.17
CA LYS A 77 -8.68 1.20 -0.32
C LYS A 77 -8.59 0.19 -1.46
N LEU A 78 -9.01 -1.04 -1.21
CA LEU A 78 -9.22 -2.07 -2.22
C LEU A 78 -10.73 -2.32 -2.30
N GLN A 79 -11.28 -2.27 -3.51
CA GLN A 79 -12.68 -2.56 -3.78
C GLN A 79 -12.81 -3.64 -4.83
N ASN A 80 -13.65 -4.64 -4.59
CA ASN A 80 -13.89 -5.71 -5.53
C ASN A 80 -14.69 -5.22 -6.74
N ALA A 81 -14.20 -5.53 -7.94
CA ALA A 81 -14.89 -5.22 -9.19
C ALA A 81 -15.72 -6.41 -9.72
N ASN A 82 -15.62 -7.60 -9.12
CA ASN A 82 -16.33 -8.81 -9.55
C ASN A 82 -17.49 -9.19 -8.61
N ALA A 83 -18.35 -10.12 -9.04
CA ALA A 83 -19.49 -10.60 -8.25
C ALA A 83 -19.15 -11.76 -7.29
N GLN A 84 -17.87 -12.12 -7.14
CA GLN A 84 -17.43 -13.26 -6.34
C GLN A 84 -16.69 -12.78 -5.10
N HIS A 85 -16.72 -13.57 -4.03
CA HIS A 85 -15.87 -13.31 -2.88
C HIS A 85 -14.38 -13.52 -3.24
N LEU A 86 -13.50 -12.66 -2.75
CA LEU A 86 -12.05 -12.74 -2.94
C LEU A 86 -11.34 -12.88 -1.59
N ALA A 87 -10.45 -13.85 -1.48
CA ALA A 87 -9.48 -13.89 -0.38
C ALA A 87 -8.28 -12.99 -0.74
N LEU A 88 -7.71 -12.30 0.25
CA LEU A 88 -6.55 -11.44 0.05
C LEU A 88 -5.33 -12.05 0.74
N ASP A 89 -4.27 -12.27 -0.02
CA ASP A 89 -2.98 -12.72 0.49
C ASP A 89 -1.95 -11.58 0.39
N PRO A 90 -1.24 -11.23 1.48
CA PRO A 90 -0.22 -10.19 1.42
C PRO A 90 0.90 -10.50 0.42
N ARG A 91 1.10 -11.78 0.06
CA ARG A 91 2.13 -12.23 -0.89
C ARG A 91 1.78 -11.94 -2.35
N ASP A 92 0.51 -11.67 -2.64
CA ASP A 92 0.07 -11.29 -3.99
C ASP A 92 0.36 -9.81 -4.28
N LEU A 93 0.67 -9.01 -3.24
CA LEU A 93 1.00 -7.59 -3.38
C LEU A 93 2.33 -7.42 -4.11
N MET A 94 2.31 -6.64 -5.19
CA MET A 94 3.48 -6.38 -6.01
C MET A 94 4.08 -5.02 -5.69
N GLY A 95 5.26 -5.04 -5.08
CA GLY A 95 6.03 -3.86 -4.72
C GLY A 95 7.11 -4.16 -3.67
N ASN A 96 7.95 -3.18 -3.38
CA ASN A 96 8.97 -3.26 -2.34
C ASN A 96 8.41 -2.77 -1.00
N PHE A 97 7.77 -3.69 -0.26
CA PHE A 97 7.16 -3.41 1.02
C PHE A 97 7.95 -4.03 2.17
N VAL A 98 8.08 -3.30 3.27
CA VAL A 98 8.57 -3.82 4.55
C VAL A 98 7.49 -4.63 5.25
N ALA A 99 6.25 -4.17 5.17
CA ALA A 99 5.09 -4.83 5.74
C ALA A 99 3.83 -4.46 4.95
N ALA A 100 2.86 -5.37 4.96
CA ALA A 100 1.53 -5.16 4.45
C ALA A 100 0.51 -5.76 5.41
N THR A 101 -0.52 -5.01 5.75
CA THR A 101 -1.57 -5.46 6.67
C THR A 101 -2.93 -5.10 6.12
N PHE A 102 -3.81 -6.09 5.97
CA PHE A 102 -5.20 -5.86 5.60
C PHE A 102 -6.04 -5.60 6.84
N GLN A 103 -6.99 -4.66 6.72
CA GLN A 103 -8.05 -4.47 7.71
C GLN A 103 -8.95 -5.71 7.81
N HIS A 104 -9.31 -6.26 6.64
CA HIS A 104 -9.98 -7.54 6.49
C HIS A 104 -9.26 -8.35 5.40
N PRO A 105 -8.94 -9.65 5.62
CA PRO A 105 -8.19 -10.48 4.67
C PRO A 105 -9.06 -11.00 3.51
N TYR A 106 -10.13 -10.28 3.17
CA TYR A 106 -11.08 -10.67 2.13
C TYR A 106 -11.84 -9.46 1.59
N LEU A 107 -12.51 -9.67 0.46
CA LEU A 107 -13.51 -8.78 -0.11
C LEU A 107 -14.76 -9.60 -0.46
N GLY A 108 -15.93 -9.10 -0.06
CA GLY A 108 -17.22 -9.60 -0.52
C GLY A 108 -17.44 -9.34 -2.02
N ALA A 109 -18.55 -9.85 -2.55
CA ALA A 109 -18.96 -9.58 -3.92
C ALA A 109 -19.23 -8.07 -4.13
N ARG A 110 -18.94 -7.56 -5.33
CA ARG A 110 -19.20 -6.16 -5.70
C ARG A 110 -20.62 -5.73 -5.32
N GLY A 111 -20.73 -4.61 -4.61
CA GLY A 111 -22.01 -4.06 -4.14
C GLY A 111 -22.43 -4.53 -2.75
N ASP A 112 -21.76 -5.52 -2.17
CA ASP A 112 -21.90 -5.88 -0.76
C ASP A 112 -21.22 -4.84 0.14
N ALA A 113 -21.69 -4.66 1.38
CA ALA A 113 -21.03 -3.81 2.37
C ALA A 113 -19.58 -4.23 2.68
N SER A 114 -19.26 -5.50 2.43
CA SER A 114 -17.93 -6.09 2.59
C SER A 114 -17.10 -6.10 1.30
N ASP A 115 -17.57 -5.50 0.20
CA ASP A 115 -16.85 -5.44 -1.09
C ASP A 115 -15.58 -4.57 -1.06
N THR A 116 -15.29 -3.95 0.09
CA THR A 116 -14.23 -2.97 0.28
C THR A 116 -13.43 -3.28 1.55
N THR A 117 -12.11 -3.16 1.46
CA THR A 117 -11.18 -3.21 2.61
C THR A 117 -10.09 -2.16 2.46
N THR A 118 -9.28 -1.99 3.50
CA THR A 118 -8.06 -1.16 3.44
C THR A 118 -6.84 -2.04 3.65
N VAL A 119 -5.79 -1.82 2.85
CA VAL A 119 -4.44 -2.35 3.11
C VAL A 119 -3.51 -1.22 3.51
N TYR A 120 -2.70 -1.46 4.54
CA TYR A 120 -1.65 -0.56 5.01
C TYR A 120 -0.31 -1.06 4.49
N LEU A 121 0.30 -0.32 3.56
CA LEU A 121 1.56 -0.67 2.93
C LEU A 121 2.68 0.15 3.52
N VAL A 122 3.63 -0.52 4.17
CA VAL A 122 4.80 0.13 4.77
C VAL A 122 6.01 0.01 3.85
N THR A 123 6.65 1.13 3.57
CA THR A 123 7.86 1.23 2.72
C THR A 123 8.97 1.94 3.50
N ARG A 124 10.23 1.73 3.07
CA ARG A 124 11.41 2.34 3.71
C ARG A 124 12.16 3.26 2.75
N GLY A 125 12.48 4.46 3.22
CA GLY A 125 13.21 5.50 2.51
C GLY A 125 12.46 6.16 1.35
N ARG A 126 11.24 5.69 1.02
CA ARG A 126 10.48 6.14 -0.15
C ARG A 126 8.97 6.01 0.08
N GLY A 127 8.18 6.78 -0.66
CA GLY A 127 6.71 6.65 -0.67
C GLY A 127 6.22 5.50 -1.54
N LEU A 128 4.91 5.23 -1.54
CA LEU A 128 4.31 4.12 -2.27
C LEU A 128 4.58 4.17 -3.78
N ALA A 129 4.54 5.35 -4.39
CA ALA A 129 4.75 5.51 -5.83
C ALA A 129 6.10 4.93 -6.31
N ASP A 130 7.16 5.10 -5.52
CA ASP A 130 8.51 4.65 -5.86
C ASP A 130 8.80 3.21 -5.37
N ALA A 131 7.84 2.60 -4.68
CA ALA A 131 7.91 1.22 -4.21
C ALA A 131 7.15 0.25 -5.12
N LEU A 132 6.27 0.76 -6.00
CA LEU A 132 5.54 -0.04 -6.97
C LEU A 132 6.39 -0.39 -8.19
N LEU A 133 6.01 -1.46 -8.86
CA LEU A 133 6.61 -1.83 -10.14
C LEU A 133 6.01 -0.96 -11.28
N PRO A 134 6.83 -0.53 -12.26
CA PRO A 134 6.33 0.18 -13.43
C PRO A 134 5.30 -0.65 -14.20
N SER A 135 4.19 -0.03 -14.58
CA SER A 135 3.10 -0.63 -15.36
C SER A 135 3.54 -1.15 -16.74
N SER A 136 4.67 -0.66 -17.25
CA SER A 136 5.28 -1.10 -18.52
C SER A 136 5.91 -2.50 -18.49
N ILE A 137 6.26 -3.04 -17.31
CA ILE A 137 6.87 -4.37 -17.19
C ILE A 137 5.83 -5.49 -17.38
N SER A 138 4.55 -5.21 -17.08
CA SER A 138 3.46 -6.18 -17.28
C SER A 138 3.07 -6.38 -18.75
N GLN A 139 3.61 -5.59 -19.68
CA GLN A 139 3.43 -5.75 -21.12
C GLN A 139 4.69 -6.34 -21.77
N ILE A 140 4.99 -7.61 -21.49
CA ILE A 140 5.87 -8.36 -22.40
C ILE A 140 5.02 -8.79 -23.59
N ASP A 141 5.18 -8.10 -24.73
CA ASP A 141 4.63 -8.55 -26.01
C ASP A 141 5.36 -9.85 -26.42
N PRO A 142 4.67 -10.99 -26.58
CA PRO A 142 5.28 -12.25 -26.97
C PRO A 142 5.79 -12.27 -28.43
N LYS A 143 5.73 -11.16 -29.17
CA LYS A 143 6.20 -11.07 -30.57
C LYS A 143 7.55 -10.37 -30.77
N GLY A 144 8.49 -10.58 -29.85
CA GLY A 144 9.88 -10.15 -30.03
C GLY A 144 10.80 -11.26 -30.54
N GLY A 145 10.55 -11.82 -31.72
CA GLY A 145 11.38 -12.93 -32.22
C GLY A 145 11.16 -13.29 -33.68
N ARG A 146 11.48 -12.38 -34.61
CA ARG A 146 11.82 -12.80 -35.98
C ARG A 146 13.29 -12.53 -36.25
N ARG A 147 14.00 -13.67 -36.33
CA ARG A 147 15.33 -13.88 -36.88
C ARG A 147 15.53 -13.11 -38.18
N GLY A 148 16.80 -12.76 -38.41
CA GLY A 148 17.27 -12.07 -39.60
C GLY A 148 16.88 -12.73 -40.92
N ALA A 149 16.97 -11.92 -41.96
CA ALA A 149 17.05 -12.37 -43.34
C ALA A 149 18.03 -11.44 -44.05
N ASP A 150 19.02 -12.07 -44.68
CA ASP A 150 19.88 -11.56 -45.73
C ASP A 150 19.22 -10.48 -46.61
N ARG A 151 19.93 -9.38 -46.85
CA ARG A 151 20.59 -9.08 -48.14
C ARG A 151 21.30 -7.73 -48.11
#